data_AF-A0A971FEX9-F1
#
_entry.id   AF-A0A971FEX9-F1
#
_cell.length_a   1.000
_cell.length_b   1.000
_cell.length_c   1.000
_cell.angle_alpha   90.00
_cell.angle_beta   90.00
_cell.angle_gamma   90.00
#
_symmetry.space_group_name_H-M   'P 1'
#
loop_
_entity.id
_entity.type
_entity.pdbx_description
1 polymer ?
#
loop_
_entity_poly.entity_id
_entity_poly.type
_entity_poly.pdbx_seq_one_letter_code
_entity_poly.pdbx_strand_id
1 'polypeptide(L)'
;MASSLIRKLLAAWEKISPREKRLAKLTFAVIVIMSAFTLYQRAMTRLDDLDLTIARLEDDLVSYTYQIAHRELVESQYAEIASQHSSEWSEAEIHDRLRQEIYRLASRTPAPLDENGIPVPSPNDQGNLVEGISLGKGNMAEGGRGYREYRINVRIPASPLENLILYLENLQDSPQSLRIDAAELSRSPDSNLVSASVDITRIVADGSTEKPAGESAESAATGLGRIRLQADNWKVQGARATNAAAESAYGAIELQAEEDTAEVSLATELPGSTVYEMIVDMAAAQGEVSLGIGMESETEPFPGTEQVKNDGRLYRYQIQFTLPGTADKPERIKCPLIRMQGKGTAAHLANLLIRKVAEV
;
A
#
# COMPACT_ATOMS: atom_id res chain seq x y z
N MET A 1 44.62 12.25 -36.73
CA MET A 1 45.72 12.12 -35.75
C MET A 1 46.26 10.70 -35.61
N ALA A 2 45.41 9.66 -35.51
CA ALA A 2 45.89 8.27 -35.40
C ALA A 2 46.74 7.77 -36.58
N SER A 3 46.46 8.20 -37.82
CA SER A 3 47.18 7.72 -39.02
C SER A 3 48.64 8.18 -39.12
N SER A 4 49.00 9.34 -38.56
CA SER A 4 50.38 9.83 -38.57
C SER A 4 51.26 9.15 -37.51
N LEU A 5 50.66 8.77 -36.38
CA LEU A 5 51.31 7.98 -35.33
C LEU A 5 51.61 6.54 -35.80
N ILE A 6 50.64 5.90 -36.46
CA ILE A 6 50.81 4.54 -37.01
C ILE A 6 51.92 4.51 -38.07
N ARG A 7 51.99 5.51 -38.96
CA ARG A 7 53.08 5.62 -39.96
C ARG A 7 54.45 5.84 -39.34
N LYS A 8 54.55 6.66 -38.28
CA LYS A 8 55.82 6.87 -37.55
C LYS A 8 56.29 5.60 -36.85
N LEU A 9 55.38 4.82 -36.26
CA LEU A 9 55.68 3.54 -35.64
C LEU A 9 56.15 2.49 -36.65
N LEU A 10 55.54 2.42 -37.83
CA LEU A 10 55.96 1.54 -38.93
C LEU A 10 57.36 1.88 -39.45
N ALA A 11 57.66 3.16 -39.66
CA ALA A 11 58.98 3.60 -40.11
C ALA A 11 60.08 3.36 -39.05
N ALA A 12 59.74 3.49 -37.76
CA ALA A 12 60.64 3.13 -36.67
C ALA A 12 60.87 1.61 -36.61
N TRP A 13 59.83 0.81 -36.85
CA TRP A 13 59.90 -0.65 -36.86
C TRP A 13 60.82 -1.21 -37.95
N GLU A 14 60.84 -0.61 -39.14
CA GLU A 14 61.73 -1.06 -40.22
C GLU A 14 63.22 -0.91 -39.88
N LYS A 15 63.59 0.14 -39.13
CA LYS A 15 64.98 0.47 -38.75
C LYS A 15 65.57 -0.40 -37.63
N ILE A 16 64.78 -1.24 -36.99
CA ILE A 16 65.18 -2.03 -35.81
C ILE A 16 65.80 -3.38 -36.22
N SER A 17 66.81 -3.83 -35.47
CA SER A 17 67.53 -5.08 -35.72
C SER A 17 66.64 -6.33 -35.54
N PRO A 18 66.94 -7.47 -36.19
CA PRO A 18 66.09 -8.67 -36.10
C PRO A 18 65.98 -9.27 -34.70
N ARG A 19 66.97 -9.04 -33.82
CA ARG A 19 66.91 -9.46 -32.40
C ARG A 19 65.95 -8.60 -31.59
N GLU A 20 66.00 -7.29 -31.77
CA GLU A 20 65.09 -6.34 -31.11
C GLU A 20 63.64 -6.52 -31.59
N LYS A 21 63.41 -6.85 -32.87
CA LYS A 21 62.08 -7.22 -33.39
C LYS A 21 61.50 -8.46 -32.71
N ARG A 22 62.32 -9.47 -32.37
CA ARG A 22 61.86 -10.65 -31.62
C ARG A 22 61.52 -10.30 -30.17
N LEU A 23 62.37 -9.51 -29.52
CA LEU A 23 62.11 -9.04 -28.16
C LEU A 23 60.81 -8.22 -28.09
N ALA A 24 60.61 -7.29 -29.04
CA ALA A 24 59.42 -6.45 -29.12
C ALA A 24 58.13 -7.25 -29.37
N LYS A 25 58.17 -8.33 -30.17
CA LYS A 25 57.04 -9.24 -30.35
C LYS A 25 56.71 -10.01 -29.07
N LEU A 26 57.74 -10.45 -28.33
CA LEU A 26 57.57 -11.11 -27.04
C LEU A 26 56.96 -10.17 -26.00
N THR A 27 57.47 -8.94 -25.85
CA THR A 27 56.88 -7.96 -24.94
C THR A 27 55.45 -7.60 -25.33
N PHE A 28 55.16 -7.45 -26.63
CA PHE A 28 53.78 -7.22 -27.07
C PHE A 28 52.85 -8.39 -26.72
N ALA A 29 53.30 -9.63 -26.95
CA ALA A 29 52.52 -10.82 -26.56
C ALA A 29 52.27 -10.87 -25.05
N VAL A 30 53.28 -10.55 -24.23
CA VAL A 30 53.13 -10.47 -22.77
C VAL A 30 52.12 -9.39 -22.38
N ILE A 31 52.18 -8.21 -22.99
CA ILE A 31 51.23 -7.12 -22.72
C ILE A 31 49.79 -7.54 -23.07
N VAL A 32 49.59 -8.20 -24.21
CA VAL A 32 48.27 -8.69 -24.62
C VAL A 32 47.74 -9.73 -23.62
N ILE A 33 48.58 -10.70 -23.22
CA ILE A 33 48.20 -11.72 -22.24
C ILE A 33 47.85 -11.07 -20.90
N MET A 34 48.68 -10.14 -20.42
CA MET A 34 48.45 -9.44 -19.16
C MET A 34 47.17 -8.60 -19.20
N SER A 35 46.88 -7.97 -20.35
CA SER A 35 45.64 -7.21 -20.55
C SER A 35 44.41 -8.11 -20.58
N ALA A 36 44.48 -9.25 -21.26
CA ALA A 36 43.39 -10.24 -21.27
C ALA A 36 43.14 -10.81 -19.87
N PHE A 37 44.21 -11.11 -19.13
CA PHE A 37 44.12 -11.62 -17.76
C PHE A 37 43.51 -10.59 -16.80
N THR A 38 43.91 -9.32 -16.90
CA THR A 38 43.31 -8.25 -16.06
C THR A 38 41.85 -7.99 -16.40
N LEU A 39 41.46 -8.07 -17.68
CA LEU A 39 40.06 -7.99 -18.09
C LEU A 39 39.25 -9.16 -17.54
N TYR A 40 39.80 -10.37 -17.62
CA TYR A 40 39.18 -11.59 -17.09
C TYR A 40 38.97 -11.50 -15.57
N GLN A 41 40.01 -11.10 -14.82
CA GLN A 41 39.90 -10.92 -13.37
C GLN A 41 38.83 -9.88 -13.02
N ARG A 42 38.81 -8.73 -13.70
CA ARG A 42 37.77 -7.71 -13.46
C ARG A 42 36.36 -8.21 -13.76
N ALA A 43 36.19 -8.98 -14.83
CA ALA A 43 34.90 -9.56 -15.17
C ALA A 43 34.44 -10.56 -14.09
N MET A 44 35.36 -11.40 -13.61
CA MET A 44 35.07 -12.37 -12.57
C MET A 44 34.68 -11.69 -11.25
N THR A 45 35.46 -10.71 -10.79
CA THR A 45 35.12 -9.95 -9.57
C THR A 45 33.77 -9.26 -9.68
N ARG A 46 33.42 -8.76 -10.87
CA ARG A 46 32.11 -8.13 -11.09
C ARG A 46 30.95 -9.14 -11.06
N LEU A 47 31.18 -10.37 -11.51
CA LEU A 47 30.18 -11.44 -11.40
C LEU A 47 30.00 -11.85 -9.94
N ASP A 48 31.08 -12.02 -9.19
CA ASP A 48 31.03 -12.34 -7.75
C ASP A 48 30.28 -11.26 -6.95
N ASP A 49 30.52 -9.97 -7.24
CA ASP A 49 29.81 -8.85 -6.61
C ASP A 49 28.30 -8.86 -6.95
N LEU A 50 27.95 -9.22 -8.19
CA LEU A 50 26.55 -9.33 -8.61
C LEU A 50 25.86 -10.49 -7.90
N ASP A 51 26.51 -11.64 -7.77
CA ASP A 51 25.97 -12.81 -7.06
C ASP A 51 25.76 -12.51 -5.56
N LEU A 52 26.71 -11.82 -4.92
CA LEU A 52 26.57 -11.35 -3.54
C LEU A 52 25.41 -10.37 -3.39
N THR A 53 25.21 -9.48 -4.36
CA THR A 53 24.11 -8.53 -4.35
C THR A 53 22.76 -9.23 -4.51
N ILE A 54 22.69 -10.23 -5.40
CA ILE A 54 21.49 -11.04 -5.60
C ILE A 54 21.14 -11.80 -4.32
N ALA A 55 22.10 -12.51 -3.71
CA ALA A 55 21.87 -13.25 -2.47
C ALA A 55 21.37 -12.34 -1.34
N ARG A 56 21.94 -11.14 -1.21
CA ARG A 56 21.48 -10.15 -0.23
C ARG A 56 20.06 -9.67 -0.50
N LEU A 57 19.73 -9.38 -1.76
CA LEU A 57 18.39 -8.96 -2.14
C LEU A 57 17.35 -10.07 -1.93
N GLU A 58 17.72 -11.33 -2.14
CA GLU A 58 16.87 -12.48 -1.82
C GLU A 58 16.59 -12.59 -0.33
N ASP A 59 17.60 -12.46 0.53
CA ASP A 59 17.45 -12.45 1.99
C ASP A 59 16.56 -11.29 2.47
N ASP A 60 16.77 -10.08 1.91
CA ASP A 60 15.94 -8.91 2.22
C ASP A 60 14.48 -9.14 1.81
N LEU A 61 14.24 -9.77 0.65
CA LEU A 61 12.90 -10.09 0.15
C LEU A 61 12.22 -11.13 1.04
N VAL A 62 12.92 -12.18 1.46
CA VAL A 62 12.39 -13.19 2.40
C VAL A 62 12.04 -12.54 3.74
N SER A 63 12.90 -11.66 4.26
CA SER A 63 12.66 -10.92 5.50
C SER A 63 11.41 -10.05 5.41
N TYR A 64 11.25 -9.27 4.33
CA TYR A 64 10.05 -8.46 4.12
C TYR A 64 8.80 -9.32 3.95
N THR A 65 8.91 -10.47 3.28
CA THR A 65 7.78 -11.40 3.13
C THR A 65 7.35 -11.96 4.48
N TYR A 66 8.31 -12.33 5.34
CA TYR A 66 8.03 -12.75 6.71
C TYR A 66 7.40 -11.65 7.56
N GLN A 67 7.88 -10.40 7.43
CA GLN A 67 7.30 -9.26 8.14
C GLN A 67 5.88 -8.94 7.67
N ILE A 68 5.60 -9.07 6.38
CA ILE A 68 4.26 -8.89 5.81
C ILE A 68 3.33 -10.01 6.30
N ALA A 69 3.76 -11.27 6.25
CA ALA A 69 2.96 -12.39 6.74
C ALA A 69 2.69 -12.30 8.25
N HIS A 70 3.68 -11.87 9.04
CA HIS A 70 3.51 -11.65 10.47
C HIS A 70 2.54 -10.51 10.76
N ARG A 71 2.65 -9.39 10.00
CA ARG A 71 1.72 -8.27 10.09
C ARG A 71 0.30 -8.69 9.75
N GLU A 72 0.10 -9.47 8.69
CA GLU A 72 -1.22 -9.94 8.26
C GLU A 72 -1.85 -10.90 9.27
N LEU A 73 -1.05 -11.78 9.90
CA LEU A 73 -1.49 -12.65 10.99
C LEU A 73 -1.93 -11.82 12.21
N VAL A 74 -1.14 -10.82 12.60
CA VAL A 74 -1.45 -9.91 13.70
C VAL A 74 -2.71 -9.08 13.38
N GLU A 75 -2.84 -8.57 12.15
CA GLU A 75 -4.04 -7.85 11.69
C GLU A 75 -5.29 -8.74 11.72
N SER A 76 -5.19 -10.03 11.35
CA SER A 76 -6.32 -10.96 11.41
C SER A 76 -6.81 -11.24 12.84
N GLN A 77 -5.87 -11.36 13.79
CA GLN A 77 -6.20 -11.57 15.21
C GLN A 77 -6.86 -10.32 15.80
N TYR A 78 -6.45 -9.12 15.40
CA TYR A 78 -7.09 -7.88 15.82
C TYR A 78 -8.47 -7.67 15.16
N ALA A 79 -8.66 -8.09 13.91
CA ALA A 79 -9.96 -8.04 13.23
C ALA A 79 -11.01 -8.94 13.91
N GLU A 80 -10.60 -10.12 14.39
CA GLU A 80 -11.48 -11.04 15.12
C GLU A 80 -11.98 -10.45 16.44
N ILE A 81 -11.09 -9.82 17.22
CA ILE A 81 -11.43 -9.15 18.49
C ILE A 81 -12.30 -7.91 18.25
N ALA A 82 -12.00 -7.12 17.22
CA ALA A 82 -12.76 -5.92 16.87
C ALA A 82 -14.20 -6.23 16.43
N SER A 83 -14.42 -7.38 15.76
CA SER A 83 -15.75 -7.82 15.30
C SER A 83 -16.74 -8.09 16.44
N GLN A 84 -16.26 -8.35 17.65
CA GLN A 84 -17.09 -8.68 18.81
C GLN A 84 -17.70 -7.45 19.50
N HIS A 85 -17.16 -6.23 19.27
CA HIS A 85 -17.51 -5.06 20.08
C HIS A 85 -17.91 -3.78 19.31
N SER A 86 -17.81 -3.74 17.98
CA SER A 86 -17.64 -2.46 17.28
C SER A 86 -18.44 -2.31 15.98
N SER A 87 -19.77 -2.49 16.00
CA SER A 87 -20.58 -2.29 14.80
C SER A 87 -21.36 -0.96 14.72
N GLU A 88 -21.40 -0.12 15.76
CA GLU A 88 -22.38 0.99 15.83
C GLU A 88 -21.90 2.33 16.42
N TRP A 89 -20.60 2.54 16.68
CA TRP A 89 -20.16 3.77 17.39
C TRP A 89 -19.62 4.87 16.46
N SER A 90 -20.07 6.09 16.73
CA SER A 90 -19.61 7.30 16.04
C SER A 90 -18.18 7.71 16.45
N GLU A 91 -17.51 8.52 15.62
CA GLU A 91 -16.16 9.03 15.93
C GLU A 91 -16.11 9.76 17.28
N ALA A 92 -17.17 10.53 17.61
CA ALA A 92 -17.27 11.23 18.87
C ALA A 92 -17.37 10.25 20.06
N GLU A 93 -18.12 9.15 19.90
CA GLU A 93 -18.26 8.10 20.90
C GLU A 93 -16.98 7.27 21.03
N ILE A 94 -16.29 6.97 19.93
CA ILE A 94 -14.99 6.30 19.92
C ILE A 94 -13.96 7.15 20.67
N HIS A 95 -13.94 8.46 20.40
CA HIS A 95 -13.06 9.40 21.08
C HIS A 95 -13.37 9.50 22.58
N ASP A 96 -14.65 9.61 22.96
CA ASP A 96 -15.01 9.73 24.37
C ASP A 96 -14.79 8.43 25.14
N ARG A 97 -15.10 7.27 24.56
CA ARG A 97 -14.78 5.97 25.17
C ARG A 97 -13.28 5.75 25.29
N LEU A 98 -12.51 6.09 24.26
CA LEU A 98 -11.04 6.00 24.31
C LEU A 98 -10.48 6.92 25.40
N ARG A 99 -10.99 8.15 25.50
CA ARG A 99 -10.63 9.09 26.57
C ARG A 99 -10.94 8.49 27.94
N GLN A 100 -12.16 7.98 28.15
CA GLN A 100 -12.56 7.35 29.41
C GLN A 100 -11.66 6.16 29.75
N GLU A 101 -11.30 5.34 28.77
CA GLU A 101 -10.41 4.19 28.95
C GLU A 101 -8.99 4.63 29.33
N ILE A 102 -8.42 5.63 28.65
CA ILE A 102 -7.11 6.21 28.99
C ILE A 102 -7.11 6.72 30.43
N TYR A 103 -8.15 7.44 30.86
CA TYR A 103 -8.25 7.92 32.24
C TYR A 103 -8.51 6.81 33.25
N ARG A 104 -9.27 5.77 32.89
CA ARG A 104 -9.50 4.59 33.74
C ARG A 104 -8.19 3.85 34.01
N LEU A 105 -7.40 3.62 32.97
CA LEU A 105 -6.12 2.90 33.05
C LEU A 105 -5.04 3.72 33.76
N ALA A 106 -5.21 5.04 33.85
CA ALA A 106 -4.35 5.90 34.67
C ALA A 106 -4.56 5.69 36.18
N SER A 107 -5.62 4.99 36.59
CA SER A 107 -5.83 4.59 37.99
C SER A 107 -4.97 3.38 38.36
N ARG A 108 -4.49 3.31 39.59
CA ARG A 108 -3.64 2.19 40.06
C ARG A 108 -4.39 0.85 40.06
N THR A 109 -5.68 0.91 40.35
CA THR A 109 -6.63 -0.20 40.21
C THR A 109 -7.75 0.26 39.26
N PRO A 110 -7.62 -0.01 37.95
CA PRO A 110 -8.63 0.37 36.98
C PRO A 110 -9.98 -0.28 37.32
N ALA A 111 -11.07 0.48 37.25
CA ALA A 111 -12.41 -0.04 37.49
C ALA A 111 -12.76 -1.14 36.47
N PRO A 112 -13.51 -2.20 36.85
CA PRO A 112 -13.91 -3.23 35.90
C PRO A 112 -14.84 -2.65 34.82
N LEU A 113 -14.75 -3.21 33.61
CA LEU A 113 -15.64 -2.86 32.51
C LEU A 113 -16.90 -3.74 32.55
N ASP A 114 -18.04 -3.20 32.13
CA ASP A 114 -19.26 -3.97 31.89
C ASP A 114 -19.23 -4.70 30.52
N GLU A 115 -20.29 -5.43 30.19
CA GLU A 115 -20.43 -6.18 28.92
C GLU A 115 -20.32 -5.29 27.67
N ASN A 116 -20.51 -3.97 27.81
CA ASN A 116 -20.45 -2.99 26.73
C ASN A 116 -19.13 -2.18 26.72
N GLY A 117 -18.17 -2.54 27.58
CA GLY A 117 -16.88 -1.86 27.70
C GLY A 117 -16.94 -0.51 28.42
N ILE A 118 -17.98 -0.25 29.22
CA ILE A 118 -18.13 0.99 29.99
C ILE A 118 -17.62 0.75 31.43
N PRO A 119 -16.84 1.68 32.02
CA PRO A 119 -16.33 1.51 33.38
C PRO A 119 -17.46 1.52 34.42
N VAL A 120 -17.54 0.48 35.24
CA VAL A 120 -18.48 0.43 36.37
C VAL A 120 -17.95 1.33 37.49
N PRO A 121 -18.76 2.22 38.08
CA PRO A 121 -18.32 3.08 39.17
C PRO A 121 -17.79 2.26 40.35
N SER A 122 -16.48 2.32 40.59
CA SER A 122 -15.81 1.74 41.75
C SER A 122 -15.04 2.84 42.47
N PRO A 123 -15.06 2.89 43.81
CA PRO A 123 -14.21 3.81 44.57
C PRO A 123 -12.74 3.56 44.21
N ASN A 124 -12.02 4.61 43.82
CA ASN A 124 -10.58 4.54 43.61
C ASN A 124 -9.84 4.85 44.91
N ASP A 125 -9.69 3.85 45.77
CA ASP A 125 -9.09 4.01 47.09
C ASP A 125 -7.54 4.10 47.05
N GLN A 126 -6.92 3.75 45.91
CA GLN A 126 -5.47 3.65 45.76
C GLN A 126 -4.81 4.79 44.95
N GLY A 127 -5.62 5.72 44.43
CA GLY A 127 -5.15 6.87 43.66
C GLY A 127 -4.74 6.55 42.21
N ASN A 128 -4.10 7.52 41.55
CA ASN A 128 -3.72 7.43 40.14
C ASN A 128 -2.21 7.13 39.97
N LEU A 129 -1.87 6.36 38.94
CA LEU A 129 -0.50 6.15 38.48
C LEU A 129 0.08 7.43 37.88
N VAL A 130 -0.73 8.11 37.08
CA VAL A 130 -0.40 9.36 36.40
C VAL A 130 -1.58 10.33 36.53
N GLU A 131 -1.30 11.57 36.89
CA GLU A 131 -2.30 12.65 36.99
C GLU A 131 -2.08 13.68 35.88
N GLY A 132 -3.11 14.45 35.52
CA GLY A 132 -2.95 15.58 34.60
C GLY A 132 -2.63 15.20 33.14
N ILE A 133 -3.03 14.00 32.72
CA ILE A 133 -2.89 13.56 31.32
C ILE A 133 -3.64 14.52 30.40
N SER A 134 -2.95 14.97 29.35
CA SER A 134 -3.55 15.80 28.31
C SER A 134 -3.64 15.03 27.00
N LEU A 135 -4.81 15.14 26.37
CA LEU A 135 -5.14 14.46 25.13
C LEU A 135 -5.05 15.45 23.98
N GLY A 136 -4.31 15.08 22.93
CA GLY A 136 -4.30 15.81 21.67
C GLY A 136 -5.61 15.65 20.92
N LYS A 137 -5.72 16.33 19.77
CA LYS A 137 -6.78 16.03 18.81
C LYS A 137 -6.49 14.66 18.20
N GLY A 138 -7.44 13.74 18.34
CA GLY A 138 -7.36 12.47 17.65
C GLY A 138 -7.88 12.57 16.23
N ASN A 139 -7.38 11.72 15.36
CA ASN A 139 -7.78 11.65 13.96
C ASN A 139 -8.16 10.21 13.62
N MET A 140 -9.31 10.04 12.96
CA MET A 140 -9.64 8.77 12.34
C MET A 140 -8.84 8.61 11.04
N ALA A 141 -8.19 7.46 10.90
CA ALA A 141 -7.52 7.02 9.70
C ALA A 141 -8.17 5.71 9.23
N GLU A 142 -8.28 5.53 7.92
CA GLU A 142 -8.65 4.23 7.36
C GLU A 142 -7.56 3.23 7.75
N GLY A 143 -7.95 2.19 8.49
CA GLY A 143 -7.06 1.09 8.86
C GLY A 143 -6.85 0.13 7.70
N GLY A 144 -6.25 -1.02 7.97
CA GLY A 144 -6.22 -2.15 7.04
C GLY A 144 -7.63 -2.71 6.74
N ARG A 145 -7.71 -3.92 6.18
CA ARG A 145 -8.99 -4.53 5.77
C ARG A 145 -9.96 -4.66 6.96
N GLY A 146 -11.12 -4.01 6.89
CA GLY A 146 -12.27 -4.26 7.79
C GLY A 146 -12.23 -3.54 9.13
N TYR A 147 -11.32 -2.58 9.33
CA TYR A 147 -11.26 -1.78 10.55
C TYR A 147 -10.79 -0.34 10.28
N ARG A 148 -11.20 0.57 11.16
CA ARG A 148 -10.73 1.96 11.22
C ARG A 148 -9.75 2.10 12.38
N GLU A 149 -8.76 2.95 12.21
CA GLU A 149 -7.81 3.30 13.26
C GLU A 149 -8.13 4.69 13.78
N TYR A 150 -8.36 4.82 15.08
CA TYR A 150 -8.45 6.13 15.73
C TYR A 150 -7.16 6.42 16.47
N ARG A 151 -6.39 7.41 15.99
CA ARG A 151 -5.11 7.80 16.56
C ARG A 151 -5.25 9.00 17.46
N ILE A 152 -4.65 8.96 18.64
CA ILE A 152 -4.58 10.09 19.56
C ILE A 152 -3.20 10.19 20.20
N ASN A 153 -2.66 11.41 20.24
CA ASN A 153 -1.46 11.71 21.01
C ASN A 153 -1.83 11.97 22.47
N VAL A 154 -1.16 11.29 23.39
CA VAL A 154 -1.36 11.39 24.83
C VAL A 154 -0.09 11.93 25.45
N ARG A 155 -0.20 13.06 26.15
CA ARG A 155 0.91 13.68 26.87
C ARG A 155 0.75 13.42 28.36
N ILE A 156 1.71 12.69 28.88
CA ILE A 156 1.83 12.22 30.25
C ILE A 156 2.81 13.18 30.95
N PRO A 157 2.35 13.95 31.97
CA PRO A 157 3.23 14.84 32.71
C PRO A 157 4.21 14.05 33.59
N ALA A 158 5.20 14.77 34.14
CA ALA A 158 6.30 14.19 34.87
C ALA A 158 5.84 13.32 36.05
N SER A 159 6.04 12.01 35.94
CA SER A 159 5.63 10.99 36.91
C SER A 159 6.78 10.03 37.23
N PRO A 160 6.75 9.27 38.34
CA PRO A 160 7.74 8.23 38.60
C PRO A 160 7.78 7.21 37.45
N LEU A 161 8.98 6.82 37.02
CA LEU A 161 9.16 5.89 35.89
C LEU A 161 8.41 4.58 36.09
N GLU A 162 8.37 4.05 37.32
CA GLU A 162 7.66 2.82 37.67
C GLU A 162 6.16 2.93 37.40
N ASN A 163 5.54 4.05 37.77
CA ASN A 163 4.12 4.30 37.50
C ASN A 163 3.85 4.43 36.00
N LEU A 164 4.79 5.03 35.27
CA LEU A 164 4.68 5.20 33.82
C LEU A 164 4.75 3.85 33.10
N ILE A 165 5.67 2.97 33.51
CA ILE A 165 5.77 1.61 32.97
C ILE A 165 4.46 0.85 33.22
N LEU A 166 3.98 0.84 34.46
CA LEU A 166 2.74 0.14 34.81
C LEU A 166 1.52 0.70 34.06
N TYR A 167 1.51 2.01 33.81
CA TYR A 167 0.47 2.65 32.99
C TYR A 167 0.54 2.22 31.52
N LEU A 168 1.74 2.11 30.94
CA LEU A 168 1.89 1.61 29.56
C LEU A 168 1.53 0.12 29.44
N GLU A 169 1.88 -0.69 30.44
CA GLU A 169 1.46 -2.09 30.52
C GLU A 169 -0.08 -2.19 30.56
N ASN A 170 -0.72 -1.40 31.42
CA ASN A 170 -2.19 -1.31 31.50
C ASN A 170 -2.83 -0.88 30.16
N LEU A 171 -2.20 0.02 29.40
CA LEU A 171 -2.67 0.43 28.07
C LEU A 171 -2.54 -0.71 27.05
N GLN A 172 -1.44 -1.46 27.11
CA GLN A 172 -1.20 -2.59 26.20
C GLN A 172 -2.12 -3.78 26.49
N ASP A 173 -2.42 -4.04 27.76
CA ASP A 173 -3.30 -5.12 28.21
C ASP A 173 -4.79 -4.73 28.17
N SER A 174 -5.12 -3.55 27.64
CA SER A 174 -6.51 -3.10 27.57
C SER A 174 -7.35 -4.01 26.67
N PRO A 175 -8.56 -4.42 27.12
CA PRO A 175 -9.47 -5.21 26.30
C PRO A 175 -10.08 -4.40 25.14
N GLN A 176 -9.86 -3.08 25.08
CA GLN A 176 -10.42 -2.21 24.04
C GLN A 176 -9.57 -2.12 22.76
N SER A 177 -8.67 -3.09 22.53
CA SER A 177 -7.81 -3.18 21.32
C SER A 177 -7.00 -1.91 21.07
N LEU A 178 -6.23 -1.52 22.09
CA LEU A 178 -5.31 -0.38 22.01
C LEU A 178 -3.92 -0.84 21.56
N ARG A 179 -3.30 -0.06 20.67
CA ARG A 179 -1.92 -0.24 20.21
C ARG A 179 -1.12 1.02 20.50
N ILE A 180 0.07 0.85 21.06
CA ILE A 180 1.04 1.92 21.24
C ILE A 180 1.94 1.94 20.00
N ASP A 181 1.85 3.00 19.20
CA ASP A 181 2.62 3.12 17.95
C ASP A 181 3.98 3.80 18.19
N ALA A 182 4.02 4.77 19.10
CA ALA A 182 5.23 5.48 19.48
C ALA A 182 5.17 5.91 20.94
N ALA A 183 6.32 5.87 21.62
CA ALA A 183 6.47 6.38 22.98
C ALA A 183 7.81 7.14 23.09
N GLU A 184 7.73 8.43 23.36
CA GLU A 184 8.88 9.30 23.60
C GLU A 184 8.95 9.64 25.09
N LEU A 185 10.04 9.26 25.74
CA LEU A 185 10.29 9.50 27.17
C LEU A 185 11.28 10.64 27.33
N SER A 186 10.94 11.61 28.18
CA SER A 186 11.77 12.77 28.48
C SER A 186 11.98 12.89 29.98
N ARG A 187 13.23 13.11 30.39
CA ARG A 187 13.63 13.28 31.78
C ARG A 187 14.55 14.48 31.91
N SER A 188 14.26 15.37 32.86
CA SER A 188 15.21 16.43 33.24
C SER A 188 16.37 15.84 34.04
N PRO A 189 17.63 16.24 33.79
CA PRO A 189 18.79 15.76 34.56
C PRO A 189 18.66 15.96 36.07
N ASP A 190 17.93 17.00 36.48
CA ASP A 190 17.78 17.41 37.89
C ASP A 190 16.59 16.74 38.60
N SER A 191 15.82 15.89 37.89
CA SER A 191 14.62 15.25 38.42
C SER A 191 14.62 13.74 38.18
N ASN A 192 14.00 13.00 39.10
CA ASN A 192 13.73 11.57 38.93
C ASN A 192 12.38 11.29 38.27
N LEU A 193 11.64 12.34 37.92
CA LEU A 193 10.36 12.24 37.23
C LEU A 193 10.57 12.22 35.71
N VAL A 194 9.76 11.41 35.03
CA VAL A 194 9.79 11.19 33.59
C VAL A 194 8.45 11.62 33.01
N SER A 195 8.48 12.45 31.97
CA SER A 195 7.31 12.76 31.14
C SER A 195 7.33 11.91 29.88
N ALA A 196 6.15 11.63 29.32
CA ALA A 196 6.04 10.89 28.07
C ALA A 196 5.06 11.53 27.08
N SER A 197 5.35 11.36 25.80
CA SER A 197 4.43 11.58 24.69
C SER A 197 4.20 10.24 24.02
N VAL A 198 2.95 9.77 24.00
CA VAL A 198 2.60 8.44 23.52
C VAL A 198 1.54 8.56 22.43
N ASP A 199 1.77 7.94 21.29
CA ASP A 199 0.77 7.83 20.23
C ASP A 199 0.01 6.52 20.39
N ILE A 200 -1.28 6.64 20.69
CA ILE A 200 -2.18 5.51 20.93
C ILE A 200 -3.13 5.38 19.75
N THR A 201 -3.21 4.18 19.21
CA THR A 201 -4.13 3.80 18.14
C THR A 201 -5.15 2.82 18.66
N ARG A 202 -6.43 3.14 18.51
CA ARG A 202 -7.53 2.20 18.75
C ARG A 202 -7.97 1.59 17.43
N ILE A 203 -8.10 0.27 17.40
CA ILE A 203 -8.67 -0.47 16.27
C ILE A 203 -10.19 -0.59 16.49
N VAL A 204 -10.97 -0.21 15.49
CA VAL A 204 -12.44 -0.18 15.51
C VAL A 204 -12.92 -0.99 14.31
N ALA A 205 -13.71 -2.05 14.50
CA ALA A 205 -14.24 -2.79 13.36
C ALA A 205 -15.12 -1.89 12.50
N ASP A 206 -15.02 -2.04 11.19
CA ASP A 206 -15.85 -1.28 10.25
C ASP A 206 -17.24 -1.91 10.21
N GLY A 207 -18.07 -1.55 11.19
CA GLY A 207 -19.50 -1.78 11.17
C GLY A 207 -20.11 -1.00 10.01
N SER A 208 -20.61 -1.71 9.01
CA SER A 208 -21.39 -1.12 7.94
C SER A 208 -22.54 -0.27 8.50
N THR A 209 -22.70 0.94 7.96
CA THR A 209 -23.73 1.96 8.19
C THR A 209 -23.54 2.98 9.31
N GLU A 210 -22.36 3.59 9.38
CA GLU A 210 -22.34 5.04 9.58
C GLU A 210 -21.90 5.75 8.30
N LYS A 211 -22.88 6.45 7.74
CA LYS A 211 -22.69 7.50 6.74
C LYS A 211 -21.60 8.43 7.26
N PRO A 212 -20.45 8.58 6.58
CA PRO A 212 -19.37 9.42 7.07
C PRO A 212 -19.90 10.85 7.22
N ALA A 213 -20.01 11.33 8.45
CA ALA A 213 -20.23 12.73 8.74
C ALA A 213 -18.91 13.46 8.47
N GLY A 214 -18.60 13.69 7.19
CA GLY A 214 -17.38 14.39 6.79
C GLY A 214 -16.94 14.17 5.36
N GLU A 215 -17.35 13.07 4.72
CA GLU A 215 -17.26 13.00 3.26
C GLU A 215 -18.52 13.66 2.70
N SER A 216 -18.31 14.85 2.12
CA SER A 216 -19.28 15.52 1.26
C SER A 216 -20.05 14.47 0.47
N ALA A 217 -21.37 14.61 0.44
CA ALA A 217 -22.31 13.81 -0.34
C ALA A 217 -22.03 13.82 -1.87
N GLU A 218 -20.88 14.32 -2.28
CA GLU A 218 -20.31 14.24 -3.62
C GLU A 218 -19.64 12.91 -3.91
N SER A 219 -18.95 12.22 -2.97
CA SER A 219 -18.13 11.04 -3.36
C SER A 219 -18.95 9.81 -3.80
N ALA A 220 -20.08 9.54 -3.14
CA ALA A 220 -21.01 8.50 -3.59
C ALA A 220 -21.77 8.86 -4.88
N ALA A 221 -21.77 10.14 -5.27
CA ALA A 221 -22.36 10.63 -6.51
C ALA A 221 -21.31 10.82 -7.63
N THR A 222 -20.01 10.81 -7.33
CA THR A 222 -18.92 11.18 -8.25
C THR A 222 -17.95 10.05 -8.56
N GLY A 223 -18.26 8.78 -8.23
CA GLY A 223 -17.51 7.63 -8.74
C GLY A 223 -16.02 7.59 -8.40
N LEU A 224 -15.60 8.32 -7.35
CA LEU A 224 -14.21 8.42 -6.90
C LEU A 224 -13.98 7.51 -5.69
N GLY A 225 -12.73 7.05 -5.52
CA GLY A 225 -12.32 6.15 -4.45
C GLY A 225 -12.33 4.68 -4.86
N ARG A 226 -12.28 3.80 -3.85
CA ARG A 226 -12.38 2.35 -4.06
C ARG A 226 -13.80 1.98 -4.41
N ILE A 227 -13.96 1.29 -5.52
CA ILE A 227 -15.25 0.92 -6.06
C ILE A 227 -15.59 -0.51 -5.65
N ARG A 228 -16.78 -0.71 -5.10
CA ARG A 228 -17.29 -2.03 -4.77
C ARG A 228 -17.66 -2.79 -6.05
N LEU A 229 -17.00 -3.92 -6.26
CA LEU A 229 -17.22 -4.88 -7.32
C LEU A 229 -18.40 -5.79 -6.97
N GLN A 230 -19.53 -5.55 -7.62
CA GLN A 230 -20.71 -6.41 -7.60
C GLN A 230 -21.17 -6.60 -9.04
N ALA A 231 -21.38 -7.84 -9.47
CA ALA A 231 -21.73 -8.18 -10.85
C ALA A 231 -22.95 -7.41 -11.39
N ASP A 232 -23.93 -7.12 -10.53
CA ASP A 232 -25.17 -6.43 -10.91
C ASP A 232 -24.97 -4.97 -11.35
N ASN A 233 -23.84 -4.35 -10.97
CA ASN A 233 -23.53 -2.96 -11.33
C ASN A 233 -22.87 -2.83 -12.71
N TRP A 234 -22.56 -3.95 -13.37
CA TRP A 234 -21.80 -3.96 -14.62
C TRP A 234 -22.70 -4.05 -15.83
N LYS A 235 -22.39 -3.22 -16.83
CA LYS A 235 -22.99 -3.31 -18.16
C LYS A 235 -22.21 -4.35 -18.96
N VAL A 236 -22.88 -5.43 -19.30
CA VAL A 236 -22.30 -6.56 -20.04
C VAL A 236 -22.93 -6.67 -21.44
N GLN A 237 -22.10 -6.92 -22.44
CA GLN A 237 -22.51 -7.20 -23.83
C GLN A 237 -21.67 -8.37 -24.35
N GLY A 238 -22.31 -9.46 -24.75
CA GLY A 238 -21.61 -10.68 -25.23
C GLY A 238 -20.80 -11.41 -24.15
N ALA A 239 -20.96 -11.04 -22.87
CA ALA A 239 -20.29 -11.62 -21.72
C ALA A 239 -21.24 -11.75 -20.53
N ARG A 240 -20.79 -12.53 -19.55
CA ARG A 240 -21.42 -12.68 -18.24
C ARG A 240 -20.47 -12.19 -17.15
N ALA A 241 -21.01 -11.41 -16.21
CA ALA A 241 -20.34 -11.06 -14.97
C ALA A 241 -20.94 -11.88 -13.82
N THR A 242 -20.10 -12.42 -12.95
CA THR A 242 -20.52 -13.14 -11.74
C THR A 242 -19.71 -12.70 -10.55
N ASN A 243 -20.32 -12.67 -9.36
CA ASN A 243 -19.58 -12.40 -8.13
C ASN A 243 -18.65 -13.57 -7.85
N ALA A 244 -17.36 -13.27 -7.68
CA ALA A 244 -16.36 -14.23 -7.28
C ALA A 244 -16.22 -14.22 -5.76
N ALA A 245 -15.77 -15.35 -5.20
CA ALA A 245 -15.37 -15.39 -3.81
C ALA A 245 -14.19 -14.42 -3.62
N ALA A 246 -14.36 -13.44 -2.72
CA ALA A 246 -13.36 -12.44 -2.44
C ALA A 246 -13.13 -12.36 -0.95
N GLU A 247 -11.86 -12.28 -0.55
CA GLU A 247 -11.48 -11.95 0.83
C GLU A 247 -11.62 -10.44 1.12
N SER A 248 -11.95 -9.63 0.10
CA SER A 248 -12.10 -8.18 0.21
C SER A 248 -13.56 -7.76 0.41
N ALA A 249 -13.80 -6.74 1.24
CA ALA A 249 -15.13 -6.14 1.42
C ALA A 249 -15.65 -5.43 0.15
N TYR A 250 -14.74 -5.06 -0.74
CA TYR A 250 -15.05 -4.48 -2.04
C TYR A 250 -15.46 -5.54 -3.08
N GLY A 251 -15.40 -6.82 -2.75
CA GLY A 251 -15.81 -7.90 -3.64
C GLY A 251 -14.81 -8.17 -4.77
N ALA A 252 -15.11 -9.20 -5.55
CA ALA A 252 -14.41 -9.55 -6.78
C ALA A 252 -15.45 -10.04 -7.79
N ILE A 253 -15.14 -9.92 -9.08
CA ILE A 253 -15.99 -10.43 -10.14
C ILE A 253 -15.19 -11.27 -11.11
N GLU A 254 -15.85 -12.30 -11.63
CA GLU A 254 -15.41 -13.07 -12.77
C GLU A 254 -16.22 -12.67 -14.00
N LEU A 255 -15.50 -12.40 -15.09
CA LEU A 255 -16.02 -12.05 -16.39
C LEU A 255 -15.76 -13.22 -17.33
N GLN A 256 -16.77 -13.65 -18.06
CA GLN A 256 -16.66 -14.70 -19.06
C GLN A 256 -17.32 -14.28 -20.37
N ALA A 257 -16.58 -14.34 -21.47
CA ALA A 257 -17.11 -14.05 -22.79
C ALA A 257 -18.02 -15.20 -23.27
N GLU A 258 -19.26 -14.88 -23.62
CA GLU A 258 -20.24 -15.82 -24.20
C GLU A 258 -20.24 -15.77 -25.74
N GLU A 259 -19.75 -14.67 -26.30
CA GLU A 259 -19.59 -14.40 -27.73
C GLU A 259 -18.11 -14.18 -28.10
N ASP A 260 -17.79 -14.16 -29.39
CA ASP A 260 -16.41 -13.95 -29.88
C ASP A 260 -15.90 -12.53 -29.62
N THR A 261 -16.79 -11.57 -29.46
CA THR A 261 -16.46 -10.19 -29.06
C THR A 261 -17.36 -9.80 -27.91
N ALA A 262 -16.78 -9.51 -26.76
CA ALA A 262 -17.53 -9.09 -25.60
C ALA A 262 -16.99 -7.77 -25.00
N GLU A 263 -17.91 -6.96 -24.48
CA GLU A 263 -17.59 -5.71 -23.81
C GLU A 263 -18.25 -5.72 -22.42
N VAL A 264 -17.47 -5.41 -21.40
CA VAL A 264 -17.92 -5.31 -20.02
C VAL A 264 -17.44 -3.98 -19.46
N SER A 265 -18.34 -3.18 -18.90
CA SER A 265 -17.98 -1.85 -18.40
C SER A 265 -18.76 -1.47 -17.15
N LEU A 266 -18.14 -0.59 -16.35
CA LEU A 266 -18.79 0.05 -15.21
C LEU A 266 -19.05 1.53 -15.54
N ALA A 267 -20.32 1.94 -15.45
CA ALA A 267 -20.69 3.34 -15.65
C ALA A 267 -20.31 4.18 -14.43
N THR A 268 -19.57 5.26 -14.66
CA THR A 268 -19.07 6.16 -13.61
C THR A 268 -19.30 7.61 -14.03
N GLU A 269 -19.73 8.47 -13.12
CA GLU A 269 -19.84 9.92 -13.34
C GLU A 269 -18.66 10.63 -12.68
N LEU A 270 -17.82 11.31 -13.45
CA LEU A 270 -16.64 12.01 -12.96
C LEU A 270 -16.62 13.48 -13.45
N PRO A 271 -16.17 14.46 -12.64
CA PRO A 271 -16.00 15.85 -13.09
C PRO A 271 -15.05 15.99 -14.29
N GLY A 272 -15.44 16.78 -15.30
CA GLY A 272 -14.61 17.10 -16.47
C GLY A 272 -13.41 18.01 -16.15
N SER A 273 -12.56 18.27 -17.16
CA SER A 273 -11.32 19.07 -17.05
C SER A 273 -10.38 18.61 -15.92
N THR A 274 -10.36 17.31 -15.66
CA THR A 274 -9.61 16.73 -14.54
C THR A 274 -8.87 15.50 -15.02
N VAL A 275 -7.64 15.33 -14.51
CA VAL A 275 -6.81 14.14 -14.72
C VAL A 275 -7.09 13.15 -13.61
N TYR A 276 -7.45 11.93 -14.00
CA TYR A 276 -7.71 10.81 -13.11
C TYR A 276 -6.72 9.68 -13.37
N GLU A 277 -6.60 8.82 -12.37
CA GLU A 277 -5.90 7.55 -12.48
C GLU A 277 -6.83 6.44 -12.02
N MET A 278 -7.00 5.44 -12.90
CA MET A 278 -7.64 4.17 -12.59
C MET A 278 -6.58 3.14 -12.24
N ILE A 279 -6.74 2.50 -11.09
CA ILE A 279 -5.92 1.38 -10.64
C ILE A 279 -6.81 0.16 -10.49
N VAL A 280 -6.50 -0.91 -11.22
CA VAL A 280 -7.30 -2.15 -11.19
C VAL A 280 -6.39 -3.38 -11.08
N ASP A 281 -6.79 -4.33 -10.24
CA ASP A 281 -6.11 -5.60 -10.09
C ASP A 281 -6.87 -6.67 -10.91
N MET A 282 -6.24 -7.16 -11.99
CA MET A 282 -6.85 -8.07 -12.96
C MET A 282 -5.96 -9.27 -13.30
N ALA A 283 -6.61 -10.43 -13.51
CA ALA A 283 -6.00 -11.63 -14.06
C ALA A 283 -6.80 -12.09 -15.28
N ALA A 284 -6.14 -12.51 -16.37
CA ALA A 284 -6.78 -13.21 -17.47
C ALA A 284 -6.16 -14.61 -17.57
N ALA A 285 -7.00 -15.64 -17.63
CA ALA A 285 -6.56 -17.04 -17.67
C ALA A 285 -6.62 -17.64 -19.08
N GLN A 286 -7.54 -17.14 -19.92
CA GLN A 286 -7.73 -17.59 -21.29
C GLN A 286 -8.21 -16.42 -22.16
N GLY A 287 -7.73 -16.39 -23.40
CA GLY A 287 -8.09 -15.42 -24.44
C GLY A 287 -7.44 -14.04 -24.33
N GLU A 288 -7.81 -13.15 -25.26
CA GLU A 288 -7.28 -11.79 -25.31
C GLU A 288 -8.23 -10.83 -24.59
N VAL A 289 -7.70 -10.13 -23.59
CA VAL A 289 -8.44 -9.15 -22.79
C VAL A 289 -7.71 -7.82 -22.82
N SER A 290 -8.42 -6.74 -23.13
CA SER A 290 -7.90 -5.39 -23.05
C SER A 290 -8.69 -4.54 -22.07
N LEU A 291 -8.00 -3.62 -21.42
CA LEU A 291 -8.49 -2.76 -20.36
C LEU A 291 -8.27 -1.31 -20.75
N GLY A 292 -9.30 -0.49 -20.67
CA GLY A 292 -9.21 0.94 -20.92
C GLY A 292 -10.29 1.74 -20.22
N ILE A 293 -10.46 2.97 -20.70
CA ILE A 293 -11.53 3.89 -20.31
C ILE A 293 -12.20 4.35 -21.60
N GLY A 294 -13.48 4.70 -21.58
CA GLY A 294 -14.13 5.36 -22.72
C GLY A 294 -15.30 6.23 -22.28
N MET A 295 -15.77 7.13 -23.15
CA MET A 295 -17.01 7.84 -22.89
C MET A 295 -18.20 6.88 -22.99
N GLU A 296 -19.26 7.08 -22.20
CA GLU A 296 -20.46 6.25 -22.35
C GLU A 296 -21.12 6.44 -23.73
N SER A 297 -21.03 7.64 -24.29
CA SER A 297 -21.55 8.02 -25.62
C SER A 297 -20.71 7.55 -26.79
N GLU A 298 -19.47 7.11 -26.57
CA GLU A 298 -18.53 6.76 -27.63
C GLU A 298 -18.22 5.26 -27.63
N THR A 299 -17.85 4.77 -28.82
CA THR A 299 -17.45 3.36 -29.00
C THR A 299 -15.94 3.21 -28.95
N GLU A 300 -15.17 4.26 -29.20
CA GLU A 300 -13.71 4.19 -29.11
C GLU A 300 -13.22 4.43 -27.67
N PRO A 301 -12.29 3.61 -27.16
CA PRO A 301 -11.68 3.86 -25.88
C PRO A 301 -10.73 5.05 -25.96
N PHE A 302 -10.46 5.66 -24.82
CA PHE A 302 -9.39 6.63 -24.67
C PHE A 302 -8.02 6.02 -24.98
N PRO A 303 -7.05 6.86 -25.40
CA PRO A 303 -5.67 6.45 -25.55
C PRO A 303 -5.13 5.86 -24.23
N GLY A 304 -4.28 4.83 -24.32
CA GLY A 304 -3.73 4.15 -23.14
C GLY A 304 -4.47 2.87 -22.72
N THR A 305 -5.19 2.24 -23.65
CA THR A 305 -5.71 0.88 -23.44
C THR A 305 -4.54 -0.10 -23.27
N GLU A 306 -4.56 -0.90 -22.20
CA GLU A 306 -3.55 -1.88 -21.85
C GLU A 306 -4.03 -3.30 -22.16
N GLN A 307 -3.13 -4.16 -22.64
CA GLN A 307 -3.43 -5.58 -22.85
C GLN A 307 -3.20 -6.32 -21.53
N VAL A 308 -4.23 -7.04 -21.05
CA VAL A 308 -4.13 -7.84 -19.83
C VAL A 308 -3.33 -9.10 -20.14
N LYS A 309 -2.33 -9.39 -19.30
CA LYS A 309 -1.52 -10.61 -19.43
C LYS A 309 -2.38 -11.85 -19.23
N ASN A 310 -2.26 -12.78 -20.18
CA ASN A 310 -3.00 -14.04 -20.19
C ASN A 310 -2.13 -15.20 -19.65
N ASP A 311 -1.72 -15.11 -18.39
CA ASP A 311 -0.94 -16.15 -17.68
C ASP A 311 -1.64 -16.64 -16.39
N GLY A 312 -2.89 -16.20 -16.16
CA GLY A 312 -3.68 -16.51 -14.97
C GLY A 312 -3.21 -15.82 -13.69
N ARG A 313 -2.17 -14.97 -13.73
CA ARG A 313 -1.67 -14.26 -12.55
C ARG A 313 -2.35 -12.90 -12.41
N LEU A 314 -2.51 -12.47 -11.17
CA LEU A 314 -3.06 -11.16 -10.83
C LEU A 314 -1.99 -10.08 -11.02
N TYR A 315 -2.29 -9.08 -11.84
CA TYR A 315 -1.44 -7.90 -12.05
C TYR A 315 -2.22 -6.62 -11.73
N ARG A 316 -1.47 -5.61 -11.30
CA ARG A 316 -1.98 -4.25 -11.11
C ARG A 316 -1.75 -3.44 -12.37
N TYR A 317 -2.83 -2.91 -12.94
CA TYR A 317 -2.81 -2.00 -14.08
C TYR A 317 -3.14 -0.58 -13.59
N GLN A 318 -2.41 0.40 -14.11
CA GLN A 318 -2.58 1.82 -13.79
C GLN A 318 -2.74 2.58 -15.09
N ILE A 319 -3.91 3.20 -15.30
CA ILE A 319 -4.21 3.96 -16.50
C ILE A 319 -4.59 5.38 -16.10
N GLN A 320 -3.78 6.35 -16.52
CA GLN A 320 -4.06 7.76 -16.34
C GLN A 320 -4.83 8.29 -17.54
N PHE A 321 -5.88 9.07 -17.29
CA PHE A 321 -6.70 9.65 -18.34
C PHE A 321 -7.18 11.05 -17.97
N THR A 322 -7.45 11.87 -18.98
CA THR A 322 -7.97 13.22 -18.82
C THR A 322 -9.40 13.26 -19.34
N LEU A 323 -10.33 13.74 -18.53
CA LEU A 323 -11.72 13.91 -18.97
C LEU A 323 -11.90 15.24 -19.71
N PRO A 324 -12.49 15.23 -20.91
CA PRO A 324 -12.92 16.46 -21.57
C PRO A 324 -14.09 17.10 -20.80
N GLY A 325 -14.43 18.34 -21.12
CA GLY A 325 -15.57 19.04 -20.53
C GLY A 325 -15.18 20.07 -19.47
N THR A 326 -16.12 20.40 -18.57
CA THR A 326 -15.96 21.43 -17.53
C THR A 326 -16.17 20.81 -16.16
N ALA A 327 -15.44 21.27 -15.14
CA ALA A 327 -15.53 20.74 -13.77
C ALA A 327 -16.97 20.75 -13.19
N ASP A 328 -17.78 21.76 -13.57
CA ASP A 328 -19.17 21.92 -13.10
C ASP A 328 -20.17 20.95 -13.76
N LYS A 329 -19.75 20.13 -14.73
CA LYS A 329 -20.59 19.15 -15.43
C LYS A 329 -19.92 17.79 -15.39
N PRO A 330 -20.41 16.86 -14.54
CA PRO A 330 -19.94 15.48 -14.53
C PRO A 330 -20.18 14.82 -15.88
N GLU A 331 -19.16 14.13 -16.39
CA GLU A 331 -19.22 13.34 -17.60
C GLU A 331 -19.43 11.86 -17.25
N ARG A 332 -20.28 11.17 -18.02
CA ARG A 332 -20.51 9.73 -17.89
C ARG A 332 -19.51 8.94 -18.70
N ILE A 333 -18.79 8.05 -18.03
CA ILE A 333 -17.74 7.24 -18.63
C ILE A 333 -17.89 5.76 -18.32
N LYS A 334 -17.29 4.94 -19.16
CA LYS A 334 -17.04 3.51 -18.96
C LYS A 334 -15.66 3.34 -18.30
N CYS A 335 -15.64 3.14 -16.98
CA CYS A 335 -14.41 3.04 -16.20
C CYS A 335 -14.54 1.96 -15.11
N PRO A 336 -13.92 0.77 -15.28
CA PRO A 336 -13.15 0.34 -16.45
C PRO A 336 -14.03 -0.03 -17.64
N LEU A 337 -13.43 0.00 -18.82
CA LEU A 337 -13.91 -0.60 -20.06
C LEU A 337 -13.05 -1.82 -20.38
N ILE A 338 -13.65 -3.01 -20.35
CA ILE A 338 -12.98 -4.29 -20.57
C ILE A 338 -13.51 -4.89 -21.88
N ARG A 339 -12.60 -5.26 -22.78
CA ARG A 339 -12.93 -5.94 -24.03
C ARG A 339 -12.29 -7.31 -24.06
N MET A 340 -13.07 -8.30 -24.45
CA MET A 340 -12.67 -9.70 -24.49
C MET A 340 -12.85 -10.22 -25.93
N GLN A 341 -11.83 -10.88 -26.45
CA GLN A 341 -11.85 -11.51 -27.77
C GLN A 341 -11.78 -13.03 -27.61
N GLY A 342 -12.62 -13.74 -28.35
CA GLY A 342 -12.79 -15.18 -28.31
C GLY A 342 -13.87 -15.62 -27.32
N LYS A 343 -14.78 -16.49 -27.77
CA LYS A 343 -15.76 -17.12 -26.89
C LYS A 343 -15.07 -17.98 -25.83
N GLY A 344 -15.49 -17.84 -24.57
CA GLY A 344 -14.93 -18.57 -23.43
C GLY A 344 -13.74 -17.89 -22.76
N THR A 345 -13.26 -16.76 -23.30
CA THR A 345 -12.27 -15.88 -22.65
C THR A 345 -12.74 -15.51 -21.25
N ALA A 346 -11.84 -15.52 -20.27
CA ALA A 346 -12.17 -15.29 -18.86
C ALA A 346 -11.18 -14.34 -18.19
N ALA A 347 -11.72 -13.40 -17.42
CA ALA A 347 -10.97 -12.45 -16.62
C ALA A 347 -11.52 -12.36 -15.20
N HIS A 348 -10.63 -12.16 -14.24
CA HIS A 348 -10.95 -11.96 -12.83
C HIS A 348 -10.53 -10.55 -12.41
N LEU A 349 -11.44 -9.82 -11.76
CA LEU A 349 -11.21 -8.50 -11.16
C LEU A 349 -11.33 -8.59 -9.65
N ALA A 350 -10.29 -8.17 -8.93
CA ALA A 350 -10.25 -8.23 -7.47
C ALA A 350 -10.30 -6.86 -6.78
N ASN A 351 -9.99 -5.77 -7.49
CA ASN A 351 -9.90 -4.43 -6.92
C ASN A 351 -10.02 -3.35 -8.00
N LEU A 352 -10.70 -2.25 -7.70
CA LEU A 352 -10.84 -1.08 -8.57
C LEU A 352 -10.79 0.20 -7.72
N LEU A 353 -9.89 1.11 -8.07
CA LEU A 353 -9.72 2.41 -7.44
C LEU A 353 -9.65 3.49 -8.52
N ILE A 354 -10.44 4.55 -8.38
CA ILE A 354 -10.34 5.74 -9.22
C ILE A 354 -9.94 6.91 -8.32
N ARG A 355 -8.87 7.63 -8.67
CA ARG A 355 -8.45 8.82 -7.91
C ARG A 355 -8.17 10.00 -8.81
N LYS A 356 -8.42 11.20 -8.27
CA LYS A 356 -8.06 12.46 -8.89
C LYS A 356 -6.55 12.71 -8.75
N VAL A 357 -5.89 13.12 -9.83
CA VAL A 357 -4.45 13.41 -9.86
C VAL A 357 -4.21 14.92 -9.93
N ALA A 358 -4.89 15.63 -10.84
CA ALA A 358 -4.74 17.07 -11.03
C ALA A 358 -5.96 17.68 -11.74
N GLU A 359 -6.18 18.98 -11.56
CA GLU A 359 -7.11 19.77 -12.39
C GLU A 359 -6.36 20.32 -13.62
N VAL A 360 -7.05 20.41 -14.76
CA VAL A 360 -6.52 20.94 -16.04
C VAL A 360 -7.04 22.33 -16.33
#